data_AF-A0A2K0TKN1-F1
#
_entry.id   AF-A0A2K0TKN1-F1
#
_cell.length_a   1.000
_cell.length_b   1.000
_cell.length_c   1.000
_cell.angle_alpha   90.00
_cell.angle_beta   90.00
_cell.angle_gamma   90.00
#
_symmetry.space_group_name_H-M   'P 1'
#
loop_
_entity.id
_entity.type
_entity.pdbx_description
1 polymer ?
#
loop_
_entity_poly.entity_id
_entity_poly.type
_entity_poly.pdbx_seq_one_letter_code
_entity_poly.pdbx_strand_id
1 'polypeptide(L)'
;MKFSVLSLLALTSSVAAFSGQFSTWYEGGGEGPGILHIYVTDYSTGSTYEGRDYDGSLSSQGKEISFVETSDGDYSWNASVWVTSDGCFNIDFQGAFGVGHGYCCGGFPCNLSA
;
A
#
# COMPACT_ATOMS: atom_id res chain seq x y z
N MET A 1 4.22 32.71 -45.01
CA MET A 1 4.64 31.34 -44.65
C MET A 1 3.90 30.98 -43.37
N LYS A 2 3.07 29.93 -43.41
CA LYS A 2 2.22 29.49 -42.30
C LYS A 2 3.05 28.57 -41.40
N PHE A 3 3.27 28.96 -40.15
CA PHE A 3 3.75 28.05 -39.11
C PHE A 3 2.63 27.87 -38.10
N SER A 4 1.84 26.81 -38.29
CA SER A 4 0.97 26.28 -37.23
C SER A 4 1.86 25.61 -36.21
N VAL A 5 2.06 26.26 -35.06
CA VAL A 5 2.62 25.63 -33.87
C VAL A 5 1.49 24.85 -33.21
N LEU A 6 1.44 23.54 -33.45
CA LEU A 6 0.62 22.63 -32.67
C LEU A 6 1.20 22.59 -31.26
N SER A 7 0.50 23.22 -30.31
CA SER A 7 0.75 23.03 -28.88
C SER A 7 0.44 21.58 -28.51
N LEU A 8 1.49 20.76 -28.36
CA LEU A 8 1.42 19.49 -27.66
C LEU A 8 1.07 19.79 -26.19
N LEU A 9 -0.21 19.67 -25.83
CA LEU A 9 -0.60 19.43 -24.44
C LEU A 9 -0.10 18.04 -24.10
N ALA A 10 1.10 17.96 -23.51
CA ALA A 10 1.52 16.78 -22.80
C ALA A 10 0.52 16.57 -21.65
N LEU A 11 -0.41 15.63 -21.82
CA LEU A 11 -1.07 15.02 -20.68
C LEU A 11 0.03 14.31 -19.91
N THR A 12 0.67 15.00 -18.98
CA THR A 12 1.34 14.35 -17.88
C THR A 12 0.23 13.65 -17.13
N SER A 13 -0.02 12.40 -17.48
CA SER A 13 -0.76 11.46 -16.66
C SER A 13 0.00 11.39 -15.34
N SER A 14 -0.32 12.30 -14.42
CA SER A 14 -0.10 12.10 -13.01
C SER A 14 -0.81 10.79 -12.70
N VAL A 15 -0.07 9.69 -12.77
CA VAL A 15 -0.42 8.45 -12.09
C VAL A 15 -0.83 8.91 -10.71
N ALA A 16 -2.11 8.73 -10.36
CA ALA A 16 -2.58 9.08 -9.04
C ALA A 16 -1.73 8.25 -8.09
N ALA A 17 -0.76 8.89 -7.43
CA ALA A 17 0.03 8.24 -6.41
C ALA A 17 -0.97 7.77 -5.36
N PHE A 18 -0.85 6.50 -4.94
CA PHE A 18 -1.72 5.88 -3.95
C PHE A 18 -2.11 6.87 -2.84
N SER A 19 -3.40 7.09 -2.65
CA SER A 19 -3.88 8.01 -1.62
C SER A 19 -4.68 7.18 -0.65
N GLY A 20 -4.04 6.68 0.39
CA GLY A 20 -4.70 5.68 1.22
C GLY A 20 -4.20 5.61 2.65
N GLN A 21 -4.90 4.81 3.45
CA GLN A 21 -4.55 4.51 4.82
C GLN A 21 -4.05 3.08 4.96
N PHE A 22 -3.32 2.86 6.05
CA PHE A 22 -2.87 1.55 6.46
C PHE A 22 -3.27 1.32 7.92
N SER A 23 -3.82 0.15 8.20
CA SER A 23 -4.15 -0.25 9.57
C SER A 23 -3.86 -1.73 9.78
N THR A 24 -3.72 -2.13 11.04
CA THR A 24 -3.39 -3.51 11.40
C THR A 24 -4.28 -4.00 12.53
N TRP A 25 -4.59 -5.29 12.52
CA TRP A 25 -5.27 -5.97 13.62
C TRP A 25 -4.58 -7.31 13.90
N TYR A 26 -4.32 -7.59 15.17
CA TYR A 26 -3.69 -8.84 15.58
C TYR A 26 -4.75 -9.83 16.07
N GLU A 27 -4.88 -10.95 15.37
CA GLU A 27 -5.65 -12.11 15.79
C GLU A 27 -4.75 -13.00 16.66
N GLY A 28 -5.09 -13.16 17.94
CA GLY A 28 -4.33 -13.99 18.86
C GLY A 28 -4.38 -15.47 18.48
N GLY A 29 -3.22 -16.08 18.24
CA GLY A 29 -3.10 -17.52 18.05
C GLY A 29 -3.30 -18.26 19.38
N GLY A 30 -4.14 -19.29 19.38
CA GLY A 30 -4.36 -20.12 20.57
C GLY A 30 -3.10 -20.90 20.96
N GLU A 31 -2.70 -21.86 20.11
CA GLU A 31 -1.51 -22.70 20.29
C GLU A 31 -0.40 -22.42 19.26
N GLY A 32 -0.65 -21.52 18.29
CA GLY A 32 0.28 -21.14 17.23
C GLY A 32 0.63 -19.65 17.25
N PRO A 33 1.47 -19.18 16.30
CA PRO A 33 1.64 -17.74 16.10
C PRO A 33 0.28 -17.11 15.78
N GLY A 34 0.06 -15.89 16.27
CA GLY A 34 -1.12 -15.13 15.87
C GLY A 34 -1.02 -14.69 14.41
N ILE A 35 -2.11 -14.16 13.88
CA ILE A 35 -2.16 -13.63 12.52
C ILE A 35 -2.21 -12.11 12.63
N LEU A 36 -1.26 -11.44 11.98
CA LEU A 36 -1.34 -10.00 11.80
C LEU A 36 -2.08 -9.71 10.50
N HIS A 37 -3.27 -9.15 10.61
CA HIS A 37 -4.05 -8.63 9.50
C HIS A 37 -3.57 -7.23 9.19
N ILE A 38 -3.39 -6.97 7.90
CA ILE A 38 -2.89 -5.71 7.37
C ILE A 38 -3.92 -5.20 6.36
N TYR A 39 -4.50 -4.04 6.63
CA TYR A 39 -5.52 -3.44 5.78
C TYR A 39 -4.99 -2.20 5.08
N VAL A 40 -5.29 -2.12 3.79
CA VAL A 40 -4.98 -0.97 2.95
C VAL A 40 -6.30 -0.45 2.39
N THR A 41 -6.53 0.86 2.47
CA THR A 41 -7.65 1.51 1.77
C THR A 41 -7.09 2.54 0.82
N ASP A 42 -7.38 2.41 -0.47
CA ASP A 42 -7.07 3.44 -1.46
C ASP A 42 -8.29 4.35 -1.64
N TYR A 43 -8.19 5.59 -1.16
CA TYR A 43 -9.25 6.58 -1.27
C TYR A 43 -9.44 7.11 -2.70
N SER A 44 -8.47 6.91 -3.60
CA SER A 44 -8.60 7.37 -4.98
C SER A 44 -9.58 6.52 -5.79
N THR A 45 -9.62 5.22 -5.51
CA THR A 45 -10.51 4.24 -6.15
C THR A 45 -11.67 3.81 -5.25
N GLY A 46 -11.53 3.97 -3.94
CA GLY A 46 -12.43 3.39 -2.94
C GLY A 46 -12.13 1.93 -2.62
N SER A 47 -11.09 1.34 -3.22
CA SER A 47 -10.75 -0.07 -3.04
C SER A 47 -10.13 -0.35 -1.66
N THR A 48 -10.44 -1.52 -1.11
CA THR A 48 -9.86 -2.02 0.14
C THR A 48 -9.12 -3.33 -0.11
N TYR A 49 -8.02 -3.54 0.60
CA TYR A 49 -7.20 -4.74 0.47
C TYR A 49 -6.83 -5.29 1.84
N GLU A 50 -6.68 -6.60 1.93
CA GLU A 50 -6.21 -7.30 3.11
C GLU A 50 -4.99 -8.17 2.76
N GLY A 51 -3.91 -7.98 3.52
CA GLY A 51 -2.77 -8.87 3.57
C GLY A 51 -2.69 -9.54 4.94
N ARG A 52 -2.13 -10.76 4.98
CA ARG A 52 -2.00 -11.53 6.24
C ARG A 52 -0.57 -11.98 6.44
N ASP A 53 -0.06 -11.71 7.63
CA ASP A 53 1.17 -12.30 8.13
C ASP A 53 0.86 -13.38 9.17
N TYR A 54 1.12 -14.63 8.80
CA TYR A 54 0.88 -15.81 9.62
C TYR A 54 1.94 -16.07 10.69
N ASP A 55 3.05 -15.32 10.68
CA ASP A 55 4.03 -15.34 11.77
C ASP A 55 3.65 -14.34 12.88
N GLY A 56 2.59 -13.54 12.66
CA GLY A 56 2.02 -12.62 13.63
C GLY A 56 2.92 -11.43 13.98
N SER A 57 3.99 -11.20 13.23
CA SER A 57 4.94 -10.13 13.53
C SER A 57 5.69 -9.66 12.29
N LEU A 58 5.55 -8.36 12.03
CA LEU A 58 6.45 -7.64 11.13
C LEU A 58 7.72 -7.27 11.90
N SER A 59 8.86 -7.35 11.20
CA SER A 59 10.16 -6.94 11.72
C SER A 59 10.66 -5.68 11.01
N SER A 60 11.86 -5.21 11.34
CA SER A 60 12.53 -4.14 10.59
C SER A 60 13.05 -4.59 9.22
N GLN A 61 13.02 -5.90 8.93
CA GLN A 61 13.29 -6.44 7.60
C GLN A 61 11.98 -6.54 6.81
N GLY A 62 12.02 -6.06 5.57
CA GLY A 62 10.92 -6.16 4.61
C GLY A 62 10.43 -7.60 4.46
N LYS A 63 9.14 -7.82 4.70
CA LYS A 63 8.47 -9.09 4.47
C LYS A 63 7.52 -8.96 3.30
N GLU A 64 7.59 -9.90 2.36
CA GLU A 64 6.64 -9.94 1.26
C GLU A 64 5.27 -10.41 1.76
N ILE A 65 4.25 -9.60 1.51
CA ILE A 65 2.86 -9.85 1.87
C ILE A 65 2.02 -9.77 0.59
N SER A 66 1.19 -10.78 0.37
CA SER A 66 0.19 -10.77 -0.68
C SER A 66 -1.09 -10.10 -0.16
N PHE A 67 -1.55 -9.08 -0.88
CA PHE A 67 -2.77 -8.33 -0.62
C PHE A 67 -3.84 -8.75 -1.61
N VAL A 68 -5.04 -9.01 -1.10
CA VAL A 68 -6.22 -9.34 -1.90
C VAL A 68 -7.26 -8.26 -1.70
N GLU A 69 -7.87 -7.80 -2.79
CA GLU A 69 -8.96 -6.82 -2.75
C GLU A 69 -10.20 -7.40 -2.06
N THR A 70 -10.80 -6.60 -1.18
CA THR A 70 -11.99 -6.96 -0.40
C THR A 70 -13.22 -6.14 -0.79
N SER A 71 -13.06 -5.12 -1.65
CA SER A 71 -14.12 -4.18 -2.03
C SER A 71 -15.01 -4.62 -3.17
N ASP A 72 -14.51 -5.32 -4.21
CA ASP A 72 -15.30 -5.98 -5.28
C ASP A 72 -14.44 -6.50 -6.46
N GLY A 73 -13.18 -6.05 -6.62
CA GLY A 73 -12.43 -6.22 -7.87
C GLY A 73 -11.55 -7.48 -8.01
N ASP A 74 -11.50 -8.36 -7.02
CA ASP A 74 -10.64 -9.57 -6.97
C ASP A 74 -9.15 -9.31 -7.31
N TYR A 75 -8.70 -8.06 -7.29
CA TYR A 75 -7.33 -7.71 -7.63
C TYR A 75 -6.39 -8.13 -6.50
N SER A 76 -5.30 -8.80 -6.86
CA SER A 76 -4.26 -9.20 -5.91
C SER A 76 -2.91 -8.65 -6.33
N TRP A 77 -2.12 -8.24 -5.35
CA TRP A 77 -0.80 -7.65 -5.56
C TRP A 77 0.11 -7.98 -4.37
N ASN A 78 1.42 -7.89 -4.57
CA ASN A 78 2.40 -8.12 -3.51
C ASN A 78 3.03 -6.80 -3.08
N ALA A 79 3.41 -6.73 -1.81
CA ALA A 79 4.15 -5.62 -1.25
C ALA A 79 5.23 -6.13 -0.29
N SER A 80 6.32 -5.39 -0.15
CA SER A 80 7.23 -5.58 0.98
C SER A 80 6.81 -4.67 2.12
N VAL A 81 6.56 -5.21 3.31
CA VAL A 81 6.09 -4.47 4.49
C VAL A 81 7.06 -4.66 5.65
N TRP A 82 7.41 -3.59 6.35
CA TRP A 82 8.23 -3.67 7.57
C TRP A 82 7.86 -2.59 8.57
N VAL A 83 8.13 -2.86 9.85
CA VAL A 83 7.92 -1.89 10.92
C VAL A 83 9.16 -1.03 11.11
N THR A 84 8.97 0.27 11.34
CA THR A 84 10.04 1.21 11.71
C THR A 84 10.26 1.26 13.22
N SER A 85 11.39 1.82 13.63
CA SER A 85 11.76 1.94 15.05
C SER A 85 10.82 2.83 15.87
N ASP A 86 10.07 3.73 15.22
CA ASP A 86 9.02 4.56 15.81
C ASP A 86 7.63 3.90 15.78
N GLY A 87 7.55 2.63 15.39
CA GLY A 87 6.33 1.82 15.44
C GLY A 87 5.36 2.05 14.27
N CYS A 88 5.81 2.72 13.21
CA CYS A 88 5.07 2.88 11.96
C CYS A 88 5.43 1.78 10.95
N PHE A 89 4.81 1.84 9.79
CA PHE A 89 5.00 0.84 8.74
C PHE A 89 5.53 1.49 7.48
N ASN A 90 6.52 0.86 6.86
CA ASN A 90 6.84 1.09 5.47
C ASN A 90 6.20 0.02 4.61
N ILE A 91 5.81 0.42 3.40
CA ILE A 91 5.31 -0.47 2.36
C ILE A 91 5.99 -0.11 1.04
N ASP A 92 6.63 -1.10 0.43
CA ASP A 92 7.01 -1.06 -0.98
C ASP A 92 5.93 -1.80 -1.77
N PHE A 93 5.17 -1.06 -2.58
CA PHE A 93 4.07 -1.57 -3.37
C PHE A 93 4.51 -2.43 -4.56
N GLN A 94 5.82 -2.56 -4.81
CA GLN A 94 6.40 -3.38 -5.87
C GLN A 94 5.78 -3.14 -7.26
N GLY A 95 5.39 -1.89 -7.53
CA GLY A 95 4.74 -1.47 -8.79
C GLY A 95 3.21 -1.46 -8.76
N ALA A 96 2.56 -1.93 -7.69
CA ALA A 96 1.14 -1.70 -7.49
C ALA A 96 0.84 -0.19 -7.35
N PHE A 97 -0.35 0.23 -7.81
CA PHE A 97 -0.81 1.62 -7.85
C PHE A 97 0.15 2.61 -8.56
N GLY A 98 1.14 2.10 -9.32
CA GLY A 98 2.17 2.93 -9.96
C GLY A 98 3.04 3.70 -8.96
N VAL A 99 3.13 3.22 -7.72
CA VAL A 99 3.97 3.81 -6.66
C VAL A 99 5.07 2.84 -6.24
N GLY A 100 6.16 3.39 -5.69
CA GLY A 100 7.24 2.60 -5.10
C GLY A 100 6.99 2.41 -3.61
N HIS A 101 7.24 3.45 -2.83
CA HIS A 101 7.30 3.38 -1.37
C HIS A 101 6.22 4.24 -0.70
N GLY A 102 5.72 3.80 0.45
CA GLY A 102 4.84 4.56 1.33
C GLY A 102 5.16 4.33 2.79
N TYR A 103 4.99 5.39 3.59
CA TYR A 103 5.18 5.38 5.04
C TYR A 103 3.88 5.67 5.77
N CYS A 104 3.43 4.76 6.65
CA CYS A 104 2.12 4.80 7.26
C CYS A 104 2.20 4.69 8.78
N CYS A 105 1.64 5.66 9.50
CA CYS A 105 1.63 5.68 10.97
C CYS A 105 0.19 5.76 11.50
N GLY A 106 -0.12 5.00 12.55
CA GLY A 106 -1.26 5.27 13.44
C GLY A 106 -2.65 5.30 12.78
N GLY A 107 -2.88 4.58 11.68
CA GLY A 107 -4.16 4.61 10.97
C GLY A 107 -4.44 5.89 10.18
N PHE A 108 -3.44 6.78 10.06
CA PHE A 108 -3.50 7.97 9.23
C PHE A 108 -3.19 7.63 7.76
N PRO A 109 -3.54 8.52 6.81
CA PRO A 109 -3.12 8.37 5.43
C PRO A 109 -1.59 8.24 5.33
N CYS A 110 -1.13 7.31 4.49
CA CYS A 110 0.27 7.07 4.24
C CYS A 110 0.92 8.27 3.55
N ASN A 111 2.12 8.61 3.99
CA ASN A 111 3.00 9.54 3.29
C ASN A 111 3.79 8.80 2.20
N LEU A 112 3.45 9.06 0.94
CA LEU A 112 4.16 8.50 -0.22
C LEU A 112 5.43 9.26 -0.64
N SER A 113 5.74 10.37 0.02
CA SER A 113 6.97 11.14 -0.23
C SER A 113 8.10 10.80 0.75
N ALA A 114 7.86 9.85 1.65
CA ALA A 114 8.77 9.45 2.72
C ALA A 114 9.85 8.48 2.22
#